data_AF-A0A3N0Z293-F1
#
_entry.id   AF-A0A3N0Z293-F1
#
_cell.length_a   1.000
_cell.length_b   1.000
_cell.length_c   1.000
_cell.angle_alpha   90.00
_cell.angle_beta   90.00
_cell.angle_gamma   90.00
#
_symmetry.space_group_name_H-M   'P 1'
#
loop_
_entity.id
_entity.type
_entity.pdbx_description
1 polymer ?
#
loop_
_entity_poly.entity_id
_entity_poly.type
_entity_poly.pdbx_seq_one_letter_code
_entity_poly.pdbx_strand_id
1 'polypeptide(L)'
;MLEQAAHGCVSTSLVDCFLKYVTESDRMILESCCSDFEDVDKEELFEVMDHHNCRRVPTADNIEQLLEEMAHQKLIQEPAFVIEQWHYVLAPMKIELLDIAAAYDEPTSKKVMKSIAYPATMNVQQKHTGRYLSTFLREADKQHLSLFLRFCTGSDLFLGKNITVSFTQLEVFQRRPIAHTCGCYLELPVNNDNYPEFRHEMNKVLESNIWVMDIV
;
A
#
# COMPACT_ATOMS: atom_id res chain seq x y z
N MET A 1 -10.18 0.54 -14.03
CA MET A 1 -9.15 0.84 -15.07
C MET A 1 -8.50 -0.39 -15.65
N LEU A 2 -7.80 -1.20 -14.84
CA LEU A 2 -7.16 -2.42 -15.34
C LEU A 2 -8.19 -3.37 -15.97
N GLU A 3 -9.39 -3.49 -15.39
CA GLU A 3 -10.47 -4.30 -15.97
C GLU A 3 -10.84 -3.85 -17.37
N GLN A 4 -11.01 -2.54 -17.57
CA GLN A 4 -11.32 -1.97 -18.87
C GLN A 4 -10.22 -2.26 -19.89
N ALA A 5 -8.95 -2.17 -19.49
CA ALA A 5 -7.84 -2.48 -20.37
C ALA A 5 -7.75 -3.99 -20.67
N ALA A 6 -7.92 -4.86 -19.68
CA ALA A 6 -7.78 -6.31 -19.85
C ALA A 6 -8.99 -6.98 -20.54
N HIS A 7 -10.21 -6.53 -20.27
CA HIS A 7 -11.44 -7.20 -20.72
C HIS A 7 -12.34 -6.33 -21.61
N GLY A 8 -12.07 -5.02 -21.72
CA GLY A 8 -12.92 -4.09 -22.46
C GLY A 8 -14.20 -3.69 -21.71
N CYS A 9 -14.39 -4.16 -20.47
CA CYS A 9 -15.50 -3.79 -19.60
C CYS A 9 -15.05 -3.65 -18.14
N VAL A 10 -15.83 -2.94 -17.34
CA VAL A 10 -15.65 -2.82 -15.88
C VAL A 10 -16.81 -3.53 -15.19
N SER A 11 -16.47 -4.37 -14.23
CA SER A 11 -17.40 -5.09 -13.36
C SER A 11 -17.44 -4.53 -11.93
N THR A 12 -16.37 -3.89 -11.49
CA THR A 12 -16.29 -3.19 -10.20
C THR A 12 -17.04 -1.85 -10.19
N SER A 13 -17.52 -1.45 -9.02
CA SER A 13 -18.11 -0.11 -8.80
C SER A 13 -17.07 0.97 -9.08
N LEU A 14 -17.32 1.80 -10.10
CA LEU A 14 -16.45 2.93 -10.42
C LEU A 14 -16.46 3.97 -9.31
N VAL A 15 -17.59 4.15 -8.62
CA VAL A 15 -17.72 5.06 -7.48
C VAL A 15 -16.81 4.61 -6.34
N ASP A 16 -16.80 3.32 -5.99
CA ASP A 16 -15.93 2.79 -4.93
C ASP A 16 -14.45 2.97 -5.29
N CYS A 17 -14.09 2.76 -6.56
CA CYS A 17 -12.74 3.01 -7.05
C CYS A 17 -12.39 4.51 -7.02
N PHE A 18 -13.34 5.37 -7.34
CA PHE A 18 -13.16 6.82 -7.34
C PHE A 18 -12.98 7.36 -5.92
N LEU A 19 -13.77 6.89 -4.95
CA LEU A 19 -13.61 7.23 -3.54
C LEU A 19 -12.23 6.82 -3.00
N LYS A 20 -11.65 5.71 -3.49
CA LYS A 20 -10.26 5.32 -3.17
C LYS A 20 -9.18 6.13 -3.89
N TYR A 21 -9.54 6.82 -4.97
CA TYR A 21 -8.63 7.62 -5.79
C TYR A 21 -8.49 9.06 -5.28
N VAL A 22 -9.58 9.65 -4.79
CA VAL A 22 -9.60 11.03 -4.28
C VAL A 22 -8.85 11.16 -2.95
N THR A 23 -8.64 12.40 -2.51
CA THR A 23 -8.00 12.64 -1.21
C THR A 23 -8.88 12.14 -0.07
N GLU A 24 -8.27 11.85 1.09
CA GLU A 24 -9.03 11.45 2.29
C GLU A 24 -10.09 12.49 2.68
N SER A 25 -9.75 13.79 2.53
CA SER A 25 -10.65 14.90 2.82
C SER A 25 -11.88 14.88 1.91
N ASP A 26 -11.66 14.81 0.60
CA ASP A 26 -12.73 14.74 -0.39
C ASP A 26 -13.59 13.49 -0.18
N ARG A 27 -12.95 12.34 0.08
CA ARG A 27 -13.67 11.08 0.29
C ARG A 27 -14.66 11.18 1.43
N MET A 28 -14.26 11.74 2.57
CA MET A 28 -15.13 11.90 3.74
C MET A 28 -16.36 12.75 3.43
N ILE A 29 -16.20 13.84 2.67
CA ILE A 29 -17.29 14.72 2.27
C ILE A 29 -18.24 13.98 1.32
N LEU A 30 -17.71 13.30 0.29
CA LEU A 30 -18.50 12.57 -0.69
C LEU A 30 -19.26 11.38 -0.06
N GLU A 31 -18.62 10.62 0.83
CA GLU A 31 -19.27 9.53 1.58
C GLU A 31 -20.37 10.05 2.52
N SER A 32 -20.13 11.17 3.20
CA SER A 32 -21.14 11.83 4.03
C SER A 32 -22.33 12.29 3.19
N CYS A 33 -22.07 12.84 2.00
CA CYS A 33 -23.07 13.35 1.08
C CYS A 33 -24.00 12.26 0.53
N CYS A 34 -23.47 11.06 0.28
CA CYS A 34 -24.28 9.89 -0.07
C CYS A 34 -25.12 9.36 1.10
N SER A 35 -24.69 9.59 2.34
CA SER A 35 -25.35 9.03 3.53
C SER A 35 -26.46 9.94 4.05
N ASP A 36 -26.19 11.24 4.17
CA ASP A 36 -27.15 12.27 4.57
C ASP A 36 -26.78 13.60 3.91
N PHE A 37 -27.39 13.87 2.75
CA PHE A 37 -27.10 15.07 1.95
C PHE A 37 -27.38 16.38 2.70
N GLU A 38 -28.35 16.40 3.61
CA GLU A 38 -28.80 17.65 4.26
C GLU A 38 -27.86 18.09 5.39
N ASP A 39 -27.09 17.18 5.98
CA ASP A 39 -26.15 17.46 7.08
C ASP A 39 -24.74 17.83 6.57
N VAL A 40 -24.48 17.75 5.26
CA VAL A 40 -23.17 18.08 4.67
C VAL A 40 -22.97 19.59 4.55
N ASP A 41 -21.75 20.05 4.84
CA ASP A 41 -21.31 21.40 4.55
C ASP A 41 -21.32 21.66 3.03
N LYS A 42 -22.22 22.53 2.59
CA LYS A 42 -22.43 22.81 1.17
C LYS A 42 -21.29 23.58 0.53
N GLU A 43 -20.56 24.41 1.30
CA GLU A 43 -19.40 25.15 0.79
C GLU A 43 -18.26 24.17 0.51
N GLU A 44 -17.96 23.28 1.46
CA GLU A 44 -16.95 22.22 1.27
C GLU A 44 -17.35 21.26 0.13
N LEU A 45 -18.62 20.87 0.05
CA LEU A 45 -19.10 20.04 -1.05
C LEU A 45 -18.90 20.73 -2.41
N PHE A 46 -19.24 22.02 -2.55
CA PHE A 46 -19.03 22.72 -3.82
C PHE A 46 -17.56 22.86 -4.19
N GLU A 47 -16.67 23.05 -3.21
CA GLU A 47 -15.23 23.05 -3.43
C GLU A 47 -14.75 21.69 -3.96
N VAL A 48 -15.20 20.58 -3.36
CA VAL A 48 -14.89 19.22 -3.84
C VAL A 48 -15.43 19.01 -5.26
N MET A 49 -16.67 19.42 -5.54
CA MET A 49 -17.26 19.29 -6.87
C MET A 49 -16.46 20.06 -7.92
N ASP A 50 -16.06 21.31 -7.63
CA ASP A 50 -15.24 22.12 -8.53
C ASP A 50 -13.83 21.54 -8.71
N HIS A 51 -13.21 21.01 -7.64
CA HIS A 51 -11.92 20.33 -7.68
C HIS A 51 -11.90 19.18 -8.71
N HIS A 52 -13.01 18.45 -8.81
CA HIS A 52 -13.20 17.37 -9.78
C HIS A 52 -13.90 17.82 -11.07
N ASN A 53 -13.93 19.12 -11.34
CA ASN A 53 -14.52 19.76 -12.53
C ASN A 53 -16.03 19.50 -12.74
N CYS A 54 -16.76 19.16 -11.68
CA CYS A 54 -18.20 19.02 -11.74
C CYS A 54 -18.88 20.39 -11.63
N ARG A 55 -19.46 20.86 -12.74
CA ARG A 55 -20.13 22.17 -12.82
C ARG A 55 -21.64 22.12 -12.51
N ARG A 56 -22.17 20.93 -12.22
CA ARG A 56 -23.58 20.73 -11.86
C ARG A 56 -23.73 20.93 -10.37
N VAL A 57 -24.80 21.62 -9.98
CA VAL A 57 -25.12 21.83 -8.55
C VAL A 57 -25.60 20.49 -7.96
N PRO A 58 -24.92 19.94 -6.94
CA PRO A 58 -25.38 18.74 -6.26
C PRO A 58 -26.68 18.97 -5.51
N THR A 59 -27.56 17.97 -5.55
CA THR A 59 -28.80 17.86 -4.79
C THR A 59 -28.95 16.44 -4.26
N ALA A 60 -29.78 16.24 -3.24
CA ALA A 60 -30.10 14.90 -2.73
C ALA A 60 -30.58 13.95 -3.85
N ASP A 61 -31.31 14.46 -4.83
CA ASP A 61 -31.84 13.67 -5.95
C ASP A 61 -30.80 13.30 -7.03
N ASN A 62 -29.67 14.00 -7.12
CA ASN A 62 -28.74 13.86 -8.23
C ASN A 62 -27.31 13.44 -7.84
N ILE A 63 -27.00 13.43 -6.54
CA ILE A 63 -25.62 13.23 -6.06
C ILE A 63 -25.02 11.89 -6.49
N GLU A 64 -25.81 10.81 -6.42
CA GLU A 64 -25.35 9.48 -6.85
C GLU A 64 -24.96 9.48 -8.34
N GLN A 65 -25.80 10.07 -9.19
CA GLN A 65 -25.52 10.19 -10.61
C GLN A 65 -24.28 11.06 -10.87
N LEU A 66 -24.12 12.17 -10.14
CA LEU A 66 -22.95 13.03 -10.29
C LEU A 66 -21.65 12.29 -9.93
N LEU A 67 -21.68 11.47 -8.89
CA LEU A 67 -20.55 10.62 -8.51
C LEU A 67 -20.22 9.57 -9.58
N GLU A 68 -21.22 8.93 -10.17
CA GLU A 68 -21.02 8.00 -11.28
C GLU A 68 -20.37 8.70 -12.49
N GLU A 69 -20.86 9.89 -12.85
CA GLU A 69 -20.32 10.70 -13.95
C GLU A 69 -18.87 11.11 -13.68
N MET A 70 -18.58 11.61 -12.48
CA MET A 70 -17.23 11.99 -12.06
C MET A 70 -16.28 10.79 -12.06
N ALA A 71 -16.71 9.68 -11.49
CA ALA A 71 -15.92 8.45 -11.46
C ALA A 71 -15.61 7.94 -12.87
N HIS A 72 -16.61 7.92 -13.76
CA HIS A 72 -16.42 7.49 -15.14
C HIS A 72 -15.53 8.43 -15.93
N GLN A 73 -15.71 9.76 -15.78
CA GLN A 73 -14.85 10.74 -16.41
C GLN A 73 -13.39 10.56 -15.98
N LYS A 74 -13.15 10.47 -14.67
CA LYS A 74 -11.80 10.41 -14.11
C LYS A 74 -11.09 9.09 -14.38
N LEU A 75 -11.80 7.98 -14.23
CA LEU A 75 -11.20 6.65 -14.28
C LEU A 75 -11.27 6.02 -15.66
N ILE A 76 -12.14 6.46 -16.57
CA ILE A 76 -12.29 5.83 -17.89
C ILE A 76 -11.99 6.83 -19.01
N GLN A 77 -12.63 8.01 -19.00
CA GLN A 77 -12.55 8.94 -20.13
C GLN A 77 -11.19 9.66 -20.21
N GLU A 78 -10.71 10.23 -19.11
CA GLU A 78 -9.41 10.90 -19.07
C GLU A 78 -8.23 9.96 -19.46
N PRO A 79 -8.14 8.73 -18.93
CA PRO A 79 -7.09 7.78 -19.30
C PRO A 79 -7.43 6.94 -20.54
N ALA A 80 -8.51 7.23 -21.29
CA ALA A 80 -9.03 6.37 -22.36
C ALA A 80 -7.95 5.96 -23.38
N PHE A 81 -7.13 6.92 -23.84
CA PHE A 81 -6.04 6.65 -24.76
C PHE A 81 -5.07 5.60 -24.21
N VAL A 82 -4.66 5.73 -22.93
CA VAL A 82 -3.75 4.78 -22.28
C VAL A 82 -4.42 3.41 -22.16
N ILE A 83 -5.68 3.37 -21.71
CA ILE A 83 -6.46 2.13 -21.60
C ILE A 83 -6.50 1.40 -22.95
N GLU A 84 -6.78 2.11 -24.04
CA GLU A 84 -6.82 1.55 -25.39
C GLU A 84 -5.47 1.01 -25.84
N GLN A 85 -4.37 1.72 -25.56
CA GLN A 85 -3.03 1.22 -25.90
C GLN A 85 -2.68 -0.06 -25.13
N TRP A 86 -3.02 -0.09 -23.83
CA TRP A 86 -2.77 -1.26 -23.00
C TRP A 86 -3.69 -2.44 -23.32
N HIS A 87 -4.89 -2.18 -23.88
CA HIS A 87 -5.80 -3.22 -24.30
C HIS A 87 -5.18 -4.19 -25.31
N TYR A 88 -4.41 -3.67 -26.28
CA TYR A 88 -3.69 -4.51 -27.25
C TYR A 88 -2.68 -5.47 -26.61
N VAL A 89 -2.16 -5.12 -25.43
CA VAL A 89 -1.17 -5.93 -24.70
C VAL A 89 -1.84 -6.86 -23.71
N LEU A 90 -2.82 -6.38 -22.95
CA LEU A 90 -3.43 -7.10 -21.83
C LEU A 90 -4.56 -8.04 -22.25
N ALA A 91 -5.37 -7.67 -23.24
CA ALA A 91 -6.50 -8.51 -23.66
C ALA A 91 -6.07 -9.91 -24.16
N PRO A 92 -4.97 -10.06 -24.93
CA PRO A 92 -4.47 -11.38 -25.32
C PRO A 92 -3.97 -12.23 -24.15
N MET A 93 -3.53 -11.61 -23.05
CA MET A 93 -2.98 -12.32 -21.89
C MET A 93 -4.04 -13.09 -21.10
N LYS A 94 -5.35 -12.85 -21.35
CA LYS A 94 -6.47 -13.47 -20.64
C LYS A 94 -6.27 -13.44 -19.13
N ILE A 95 -5.81 -12.29 -18.62
CA ILE A 95 -5.56 -12.13 -17.20
C ILE A 95 -6.90 -12.22 -16.47
N GLU A 96 -7.09 -13.23 -15.65
CA GLU A 96 -8.24 -13.28 -14.76
C GLU A 96 -8.00 -12.25 -13.64
N LEU A 97 -8.83 -11.21 -13.59
CA LEU A 97 -8.75 -10.18 -12.54
C LEU A 97 -8.86 -10.76 -11.13
N LEU A 98 -9.56 -11.88 -10.96
CA LEU A 98 -9.61 -12.59 -9.69
C LEU A 98 -8.21 -13.04 -9.23
N ASP A 99 -7.33 -13.43 -10.16
CA ASP A 99 -5.96 -13.84 -9.83
C ASP A 99 -5.11 -12.64 -9.38
N ILE A 100 -5.37 -11.46 -9.96
CA ILE A 100 -4.76 -10.21 -9.52
C ILE A 100 -5.29 -9.79 -8.15
N ALA A 101 -6.61 -9.81 -7.95
CA ALA A 101 -7.25 -9.48 -6.68
C ALA A 101 -6.79 -10.43 -5.55
N ALA A 102 -6.63 -11.72 -5.84
CA ALA A 102 -6.07 -12.71 -4.92
C ALA A 102 -4.59 -12.43 -4.55
N ALA A 103 -3.85 -11.71 -5.40
CA ALA A 103 -2.50 -11.25 -5.08
C ALA A 103 -2.47 -10.05 -4.12
N TYR A 104 -3.59 -9.31 -3.96
CA TYR A 104 -3.74 -8.26 -2.95
C TYR A 104 -4.04 -8.87 -1.58
N ASP A 105 -3.08 -9.61 -1.05
CA ASP A 105 -3.21 -10.21 0.26
C ASP A 105 -2.76 -9.23 1.36
N GLU A 106 -3.66 -8.91 2.28
CA GLU A 106 -3.37 -7.98 3.35
C GLU A 106 -2.33 -8.56 4.32
N PRO A 107 -1.34 -7.75 4.74
CA PRO A 107 -0.34 -8.19 5.70
C PRO A 107 -0.98 -8.44 7.07
N THR A 108 -0.60 -9.57 7.66
CA THR A 108 -0.88 -9.87 9.07
C THR A 108 0.41 -10.29 9.74
N SER A 109 0.54 -10.04 11.03
CA SER A 109 1.73 -10.44 11.81
C SER A 109 2.06 -11.91 11.60
N LYS A 110 1.05 -12.79 11.59
CA LYS A 110 1.21 -14.23 11.33
C LYS A 110 1.78 -14.54 9.95
N LYS A 111 1.33 -13.86 8.88
CA LYS A 111 1.83 -14.08 7.51
C LYS A 111 3.26 -13.56 7.36
N VAL A 112 3.50 -12.33 7.80
CA VAL A 112 4.83 -11.69 7.70
C VAL A 112 5.86 -12.44 8.54
N MET A 113 5.53 -12.85 9.77
CA MET A 113 6.45 -13.62 10.59
C MET A 113 6.82 -14.98 9.95
N LYS A 114 5.88 -15.62 9.25
CA LYS A 114 6.12 -16.90 8.57
C LYS A 114 7.00 -16.76 7.34
N SER A 115 7.03 -15.60 6.71
CA SER A 115 7.90 -15.36 5.55
C SER A 115 9.33 -15.03 5.95
N ILE A 116 9.63 -14.78 7.23
CA ILE A 116 10.99 -14.51 7.68
C ILE A 116 11.82 -15.81 7.69
N ALA A 117 12.87 -15.84 6.88
CA ALA A 117 13.82 -16.93 6.80
C ALA A 117 15.13 -16.55 7.50
N TYR A 118 15.41 -17.14 8.66
CA TYR A 118 16.66 -16.95 9.39
C TYR A 118 17.75 -17.91 8.92
N PRO A 119 19.04 -17.59 9.13
CA PRO A 119 20.14 -18.51 8.90
C PRO A 119 20.00 -19.78 9.74
N ALA A 120 20.39 -20.94 9.18
CA ALA A 120 20.27 -22.24 9.85
C ALA A 120 21.04 -22.30 11.18
N THR A 121 22.14 -21.58 11.28
CA THR A 121 22.95 -21.46 12.49
C THR A 121 23.05 -20.00 12.91
N MET A 122 22.69 -19.72 14.17
CA MET A 122 22.78 -18.39 14.75
C MET A 122 23.50 -18.43 16.10
N ASN A 123 24.38 -17.44 16.33
CA ASN A 123 24.99 -17.21 17.63
C ASN A 123 24.00 -16.58 18.64
N VAL A 124 24.43 -16.35 19.87
CA VAL A 124 23.56 -15.82 20.94
C VAL A 124 23.00 -14.44 20.60
N GLN A 125 23.84 -13.52 20.11
CA GLN A 125 23.43 -12.17 19.76
C GLN A 125 22.44 -12.17 18.58
N GLN A 126 22.71 -12.95 17.54
CA GLN A 126 21.83 -13.12 16.39
C GLN A 126 20.45 -13.67 16.78
N LYS A 127 20.41 -14.67 17.68
CA LYS A 127 19.15 -15.20 18.23
C LYS A 127 18.39 -14.12 19.02
N HIS A 128 19.11 -13.26 19.72
CA HIS A 128 18.53 -12.16 20.49
C HIS A 128 17.90 -11.10 19.58
N THR A 129 18.63 -10.64 18.56
CA THR A 129 18.13 -9.74 17.52
C THR A 129 16.94 -10.34 16.75
N GLY A 130 16.99 -11.63 16.42
CA GLY A 130 15.86 -12.32 15.79
C GLY A 130 14.61 -12.37 16.67
N ARG A 131 14.77 -12.46 18.00
CA ARG A 131 13.64 -12.33 18.94
C ARG A 131 13.07 -10.91 18.93
N TYR A 132 13.92 -9.88 18.87
CA TYR A 132 13.46 -8.49 18.74
C TYR A 132 12.67 -8.26 17.46
N LEU A 133 13.14 -8.75 16.32
CA LEU A 133 12.37 -8.69 15.07
C LEU A 133 11.02 -9.42 15.22
N SER A 134 11.02 -10.61 15.80
CA SER A 134 9.80 -11.39 15.99
C SER A 134 8.79 -10.72 16.93
N THR A 135 9.25 -10.06 17.98
CA THR A 135 8.40 -9.27 18.89
C THR A 135 7.87 -8.02 18.17
N PHE A 136 8.73 -7.30 17.46
CA PHE A 136 8.37 -6.13 16.67
C PHE A 136 7.23 -6.44 15.68
N LEU A 137 7.38 -7.49 14.87
CA LEU A 137 6.37 -7.89 13.89
C LEU A 137 5.07 -8.39 14.53
N ARG A 138 5.12 -8.91 15.75
CA ARG A 138 3.93 -9.34 16.49
C ARG A 138 3.14 -8.16 17.03
N GLU A 139 3.82 -7.12 17.48
CA GLU A 139 3.24 -5.90 18.07
C GLU A 139 2.86 -4.86 17.00
N ALA A 140 3.37 -5.00 15.77
CA ALA A 140 3.08 -4.09 14.67
C ALA A 140 1.60 -4.13 14.25
N ASP A 141 1.02 -2.95 14.04
CA ASP A 141 -0.27 -2.79 13.39
C ASP A 141 -0.18 -3.00 11.86
N LYS A 142 -1.33 -2.96 11.18
CA LYS A 142 -1.40 -3.17 9.73
C LYS A 142 -0.52 -2.18 8.97
N GLN A 143 -0.49 -0.90 9.39
CA GLN A 143 0.31 0.13 8.73
C GLN A 143 1.81 -0.16 8.84
N HIS A 144 2.30 -0.50 10.03
CA HIS A 144 3.71 -0.83 10.25
C HIS A 144 4.11 -2.12 9.55
N LEU A 145 3.21 -3.10 9.45
CA LEU A 145 3.47 -4.32 8.66
C LEU A 145 3.58 -4.02 7.17
N SER A 146 2.72 -3.15 6.63
CA SER A 146 2.82 -2.67 5.25
C SER A 146 4.13 -1.90 5.01
N LEU A 147 4.53 -1.02 5.92
CA LEU A 147 5.82 -0.33 5.85
C LEU A 147 6.99 -1.31 5.87
N PHE A 148 6.94 -2.33 6.74
CA PHE A 148 7.97 -3.35 6.84
C PHE A 148 8.09 -4.18 5.56
N LEU A 149 6.97 -4.63 4.99
CA LEU A 149 6.97 -5.35 3.71
C LEU A 149 7.52 -4.46 2.59
N ARG A 150 7.11 -3.19 2.55
CA ARG A 150 7.60 -2.22 1.56
C ARG A 150 9.11 -2.05 1.67
N PHE A 151 9.63 -1.95 2.90
CA PHE A 151 11.06 -1.87 3.15
C PHE A 151 11.81 -3.12 2.67
N CYS A 152 11.29 -4.32 2.94
CA CYS A 152 12.00 -5.55 2.60
C CYS A 152 11.82 -6.00 1.14
N THR A 153 10.72 -5.62 0.48
CA THR A 153 10.30 -6.22 -0.80
C THR A 153 9.94 -5.21 -1.88
N GLY A 154 9.88 -3.91 -1.55
CA GLY A 154 9.39 -2.87 -2.44
C GLY A 154 7.86 -2.82 -2.59
N SER A 155 7.12 -3.71 -1.91
CA SER A 155 5.66 -3.78 -1.94
C SER A 155 5.08 -3.73 -0.52
N ASP A 156 4.01 -2.98 -0.31
CA ASP A 156 3.25 -2.93 0.95
C ASP A 156 2.25 -4.10 1.11
N LEU A 157 2.12 -4.93 0.08
CA LEU A 157 1.28 -6.13 0.03
C LEU A 157 2.06 -7.40 0.37
N PHE A 158 1.36 -8.41 0.90
CA PHE A 158 1.95 -9.71 1.15
C PHE A 158 1.97 -10.57 -0.13
N LEU A 159 3.12 -10.66 -0.79
CA LEU A 159 3.28 -11.40 -2.05
C LEU A 159 3.74 -12.86 -1.87
N GLY A 160 3.65 -13.41 -0.66
CA GLY A 160 4.09 -14.79 -0.37
C GLY A 160 5.59 -15.05 -0.51
N LYS A 161 6.41 -14.01 -0.70
CA LYS A 161 7.87 -14.12 -0.81
C LYS A 161 8.52 -14.30 0.56
N ASN A 162 9.57 -15.11 0.63
CA ASN A 162 10.41 -15.21 1.82
C ASN A 162 11.33 -14.00 1.93
N ILE A 163 11.43 -13.44 3.14
CA ILE A 163 12.37 -12.38 3.48
C ILE A 163 13.54 -13.03 4.20
N THR A 164 14.68 -13.09 3.53
CA THR A 164 15.89 -13.72 4.09
C THR A 164 16.58 -12.74 5.02
N VAL A 165 16.83 -13.16 6.26
CA VAL A 165 17.51 -12.35 7.27
C VAL A 165 18.98 -12.71 7.32
N SER A 166 19.82 -11.68 7.40
CA SER A 166 21.20 -11.82 7.80
C SER A 166 21.56 -10.79 8.86
N PHE A 167 22.76 -10.96 9.39
CA PHE A 167 23.21 -10.23 10.56
C PHE A 167 24.54 -9.57 10.28
N THR A 168 24.66 -8.29 10.61
CA THR A 168 25.86 -7.50 10.40
C THR A 168 26.41 -6.98 11.71
N GLN A 169 27.72 -6.74 11.74
CA GLN A 169 28.41 -6.05 12.83
C GLN A 169 28.77 -4.63 12.36
N LEU A 170 27.74 -3.80 12.16
CA LEU A 170 27.95 -2.39 11.87
C LEU A 170 28.32 -1.65 13.16
N GLU A 171 29.31 -0.76 13.08
CA GLU A 171 29.70 0.13 14.17
C GLU A 171 28.59 1.16 14.47
N VAL A 172 28.59 1.70 15.68
CA VAL A 172 27.47 2.50 16.25
C VAL A 172 26.99 3.63 15.34
N PHE A 173 27.89 4.34 14.65
CA PHE A 173 27.53 5.46 13.78
C PHE A 173 26.92 5.05 12.43
N GLN A 174 27.11 3.80 12.00
CA GLN A 174 26.56 3.24 10.77
C GLN A 174 25.45 2.22 11.02
N ARG A 175 25.12 1.97 12.29
CA ARG A 175 24.13 0.97 12.72
C ARG A 175 22.76 1.33 12.18
N ARG A 176 22.24 0.51 11.27
CA ARG A 176 20.86 0.57 10.79
C ARG A 176 20.45 -0.78 10.19
N PRO A 177 19.15 -1.10 10.19
CA PRO A 177 18.60 -2.09 9.29
C PRO A 177 18.86 -1.71 7.82
N ILE A 178 19.22 -2.67 6.98
CA ILE A 178 19.41 -2.48 5.54
C ILE A 178 18.56 -3.52 4.82
N ALA A 179 17.84 -3.12 3.77
CA ALA A 179 17.04 -4.03 2.98
C ALA A 179 17.41 -3.98 1.50
N HIS A 180 17.41 -5.14 0.87
CA HIS A 180 17.60 -5.30 -0.57
C HIS A 180 16.31 -5.82 -1.18
N THR A 181 15.52 -4.90 -1.73
CA THR A 181 14.14 -5.16 -2.17
C THR A 181 14.08 -6.18 -3.31
N CYS A 182 15.00 -6.12 -4.28
CA CYS A 182 15.09 -7.07 -5.39
C CYS A 182 15.34 -8.51 -4.92
N GLY A 183 16.13 -8.68 -3.85
CA GLY A 183 16.48 -9.99 -3.28
C GLY A 183 15.56 -10.45 -2.14
N CYS A 184 14.63 -9.61 -1.68
CA CYS A 184 13.86 -9.83 -0.46
C CYS A 184 14.78 -10.18 0.73
N TYR A 185 15.79 -9.34 0.95
CA TYR A 185 16.83 -9.57 1.96
C TYR A 185 16.83 -8.45 3.00
N LEU A 186 17.00 -8.81 4.27
CA LEU A 186 17.04 -7.91 5.41
C LEU A 186 18.31 -8.14 6.23
N GLU A 187 19.14 -7.13 6.35
CA GLU A 187 20.33 -7.12 7.20
C GLU A 187 20.02 -6.41 8.51
N LEU A 188 20.26 -7.11 9.62
CA LEU A 188 20.04 -6.58 10.96
C LEU A 188 21.34 -6.46 11.75
N PRO A 189 21.61 -5.29 12.34
CA PRO A 189 22.74 -5.15 13.24
C PRO A 189 22.52 -5.95 14.54
N VAL A 190 23.53 -6.70 14.97
CA VAL A 190 23.45 -7.53 16.20
C VAL A 190 23.74 -6.77 17.49
N ASN A 191 24.19 -5.52 17.38
CA ASN A 191 24.67 -4.71 18.50
C ASN A 191 23.56 -3.83 19.11
N ASN A 192 22.33 -4.34 19.19
CA ASN A 192 21.22 -3.65 19.84
C ASN A 192 21.22 -3.99 21.34
N ASP A 193 21.24 -2.97 22.21
CA ASP A 193 21.37 -3.19 23.66
C ASP A 193 20.05 -3.71 24.26
N ASN A 194 18.92 -3.27 23.70
CA ASN A 194 17.59 -3.63 24.18
C ASN A 194 16.50 -3.54 23.08
N TYR A 195 15.33 -4.10 23.36
CA TYR A 195 14.19 -4.10 22.43
C TYR A 195 13.66 -2.69 22.10
N PRO A 196 13.46 -1.77 23.08
CA PRO A 196 13.04 -0.41 22.78
C PRO A 196 13.94 0.32 21.78
N GLU A 197 15.26 0.16 21.89
CA GLU A 197 16.22 0.73 20.95
C GLU A 197 16.05 0.14 19.55
N PHE A 198 15.99 -1.19 19.45
CA PHE A 198 15.72 -1.89 18.18
C PHE A 198 14.43 -1.39 17.51
N ARG A 199 13.34 -1.30 18.29
CA ARG A 199 12.03 -0.83 17.79
C ARG A 199 12.12 0.60 17.28
N HIS A 200 12.82 1.48 18.00
CA HIS A 200 13.01 2.87 17.60
C HIS A 200 13.80 3.00 16.30
N GLU A 201 14.88 2.23 16.14
CA GLU A 201 15.66 2.22 14.90
C GLU A 201 14.86 1.70 13.71
N MET A 202 14.12 0.60 13.90
CA MET A 202 13.23 0.06 12.88
C MET A 202 12.19 1.11 12.45
N ASN A 203 11.44 1.69 13.40
CA ASN A 203 10.42 2.69 13.08
C ASN A 203 11.00 3.90 12.36
N LYS A 204 12.14 4.42 12.83
CA LYS A 204 12.83 5.52 12.16
C LYS A 204 13.10 5.23 10.68
N VAL A 205 13.57 4.03 10.37
CA VAL A 205 13.85 3.66 8.97
C VAL A 205 12.55 3.52 8.18
N LEU A 206 11.56 2.80 8.72
CA LEU A 206 10.27 2.54 8.06
C LEU A 206 9.47 3.83 7.77
N GLU A 207 9.57 4.82 8.66
CA GLU A 207 8.85 6.09 8.59
C GLU A 207 9.64 7.20 7.87
N SER A 208 10.95 7.02 7.64
CA SER A 208 11.83 8.08 7.12
C SER A 208 11.49 8.57 5.71
N ASN A 209 10.73 7.80 4.92
CA ASN A 209 10.47 8.03 3.48
C ASN A 209 11.74 8.22 2.62
N ILE A 210 12.95 7.98 3.17
CA ILE A 210 14.23 8.10 2.49
C ILE A 210 14.74 6.69 2.20
N TRP A 211 14.72 6.32 0.92
CA TRP A 211 15.15 5.01 0.44
C TRP A 211 16.59 5.10 -0.05
N VAL A 212 17.54 4.56 0.72
CA VAL A 212 18.86 4.24 0.17
C VAL A 212 18.68 2.95 -0.63
N MET A 213 18.36 3.08 -1.92
CA MET A 213 18.29 1.96 -2.85
C MET A 213 19.71 1.63 -3.29
N ASP A 214 20.31 0.61 -2.66
CA ASP A 214 21.55 0.04 -3.18
C ASP A 214 21.22 -0.74 -4.45
N ILE A 215 21.53 -0.15 -5.61
CA ILE A 215 21.56 -0.86 -6.89
C ILE A 215 22.89 -1.61 -6.92
N VAL A 216 22.84 -2.93 -6.77
CA VAL A 216 23.99 -3.82 -6.93
C VAL A 216 24.12 -4.23 -8.40
#